data_AF-A0A933DWF5-F1
#
_entry.id   AF-A0A933DWF5-F1
#
_cell.length_a   1.000
_cell.length_b   1.000
_cell.length_c   1.000
_cell.angle_alpha   90.00
_cell.angle_beta   90.00
_cell.angle_gamma   90.00
#
_symmetry.space_group_name_H-M   'P 1'
#
loop_
_entity.id
_entity.type
_entity.pdbx_description
1 polymer ?
#
loop_
_entity_poly.entity_id
_entity_poly.type
_entity_poly.pdbx_seq_one_letter_code
_entity_poly.pdbx_strand_id
1 'polypeptide(L)'
;MLCQQCAYPNPDENNFCGNCGAPLPKTGGVTLKDLVAAGLLKAGDELTISLRGKDITAVLLADGKIRYQDKTYDGPLAGAIAVRGQTCDGWFCWKAVDHTAGRSYGLSHYRSALLKQREGKSQ
;
A
#
# COMPACT_ATOMS: atom_id res chain seq x y z
N MET A 1 14.98 1.03 -7.48
CA MET A 1 14.57 2.25 -6.73
C MET A 1 15.68 3.31 -6.64
N LEU A 2 15.35 4.61 -6.58
CA LEU A 2 16.33 5.68 -6.35
C LEU A 2 16.49 5.97 -4.85
N CYS A 3 17.72 6.18 -4.40
CA CYS A 3 17.98 6.64 -3.03
C CYS A 3 17.43 8.06 -2.85
N GLN A 4 16.59 8.30 -1.85
CA GLN A 4 16.03 9.62 -1.57
C GLN A 4 17.06 10.63 -1.04
N GLN A 5 18.24 10.17 -0.63
CA GLN A 5 19.30 11.02 -0.10
C GLN A 5 20.35 11.42 -1.14
N CYS A 6 20.76 10.48 -2.00
CA CYS A 6 21.83 10.73 -2.98
C CYS A 6 21.45 10.41 -4.43
N ALA A 7 20.17 10.11 -4.70
CA ALA A 7 19.64 9.73 -6.02
C ALA A 7 20.30 8.51 -6.68
N TYR A 8 21.20 7.80 -5.99
CA TYR A 8 21.83 6.60 -6.55
C TYR A 8 20.78 5.53 -6.88
N PRO A 9 20.84 4.91 -8.08
CA PRO A 9 19.97 3.79 -8.43
C PRO A 9 20.38 2.54 -7.65
N ASN A 10 19.42 1.94 -6.93
CA ASN A 10 19.60 0.71 -6.17
C ASN A 10 18.59 -0.34 -6.66
N PRO A 11 18.93 -1.64 -6.61
CA PRO A 11 17.96 -2.70 -6.84
C PRO A 11 16.90 -2.70 -5.72
N ASP A 12 15.69 -3.18 -6.03
CA ASP A 12 14.54 -3.12 -5.12
C ASP A 12 14.66 -4.08 -3.91
N GLU A 13 15.60 -5.01 -3.95
CA GLU A 13 15.94 -5.93 -2.86
C GLU A 13 16.85 -5.30 -1.79
N ASN A 14 17.52 -4.19 -2.12
CA ASN A 14 18.44 -3.55 -1.19
C ASN A 14 17.69 -2.82 -0.08
N ASN A 15 18.12 -3.10 1.15
CA ASN A 15 17.61 -2.44 2.35
C ASN A 15 18.28 -1.08 2.62
N PHE A 16 19.49 -0.88 2.07
CA PHE A 16 20.32 0.30 2.25
C PHE A 16 20.97 0.69 0.93
N CYS A 17 21.23 1.98 0.76
CA CYS A 17 21.85 2.48 -0.45
C CYS A 17 23.30 1.99 -0.55
N GLY A 18 23.65 1.37 -1.68
CA GLY A 18 25.01 0.89 -1.93
C GLY A 18 26.06 1.99 -2.04
N ASN A 19 25.63 3.24 -2.31
CA ASN A 19 26.53 4.39 -2.41
C ASN A 19 26.69 5.17 -1.09
N CYS A 20 25.59 5.46 -0.39
CA CYS A 20 25.63 6.36 0.78
C CYS A 20 25.20 5.71 2.11
N GLY A 21 24.80 4.44 2.11
CA GLY A 21 24.36 3.73 3.31
C GLY A 21 22.98 4.15 3.86
N ALA A 22 22.32 5.17 3.30
CA ALA A 22 20.99 5.59 3.74
C ALA A 22 19.97 4.44 3.60
N PRO A 23 19.02 4.29 4.54
CA PRO A 23 17.98 3.27 4.44
C PRO A 23 17.14 3.50 3.18
N LEU A 24 16.91 2.42 2.45
CA LEU A 24 16.01 2.42 1.31
C LEU A 24 14.61 1.99 1.76
N PRO A 25 13.54 2.59 1.22
CA PRO A 25 12.18 2.13 1.52
C PRO A 25 12.00 0.64 1.20
N LYS A 26 12.00 -0.21 2.23
CA LYS A 26 11.74 -1.65 2.10
C LYS A 26 10.28 -1.82 1.71
N THR A 27 10.02 -2.30 0.50
CA THR A 27 8.88 -3.17 0.09
C THR A 27 8.60 -3.03 -1.40
N GLY A 28 9.42 -3.61 -2.28
CA GLY A 28 9.10 -3.80 -3.72
C GLY A 28 8.50 -2.59 -4.46
N GLY A 29 8.81 -1.36 -4.02
CA GLY A 29 8.36 -0.09 -4.60
C GLY A 29 6.85 0.04 -4.89
N VAL A 30 5.96 -0.66 -4.20
CA VAL A 30 4.50 -0.52 -4.39
C VAL A 30 3.89 0.21 -3.21
N THR A 31 3.29 1.36 -3.50
CA THR A 31 2.50 2.17 -2.60
C THR A 31 1.01 2.05 -2.94
N LEU A 32 0.13 2.51 -2.05
CA LEU A 32 -1.30 2.64 -2.36
C LEU A 32 -1.56 3.59 -3.54
N LYS A 33 -0.74 4.64 -3.67
CA LYS A 33 -0.79 5.55 -4.82
C LYS A 33 -0.52 4.81 -6.13
N ASP A 34 0.42 3.87 -6.14
CA ASP A 34 0.70 3.06 -7.33
C ASP A 34 -0.49 2.16 -7.70
N LEU A 35 -1.19 1.61 -6.71
CA LEU A 35 -2.41 0.83 -6.96
C LEU A 35 -3.54 1.68 -7.55
N VAL A 36 -3.70 2.91 -7.05
CA VAL A 36 -4.65 3.89 -7.61
C VAL A 36 -4.26 4.28 -9.04
N ALA A 37 -2.97 4.60 -9.27
CA ALA A 37 -2.47 4.98 -10.59
C ALA A 37 -2.58 3.83 -11.62
N ALA A 38 -2.45 2.58 -11.18
CA ALA A 38 -2.65 1.40 -12.02
C ALA A 38 -4.13 1.05 -12.25
N GLY A 39 -5.07 1.75 -11.61
CA GLY A 39 -6.51 1.48 -11.69
C GLY A 39 -6.96 0.21 -10.97
N LEU A 40 -6.08 -0.40 -10.16
CA LEU A 40 -6.41 -1.56 -9.35
C LEU A 40 -7.28 -1.19 -8.14
N LEU A 41 -7.13 0.04 -7.65
CA LEU A 41 -7.98 0.67 -6.64
C LEU A 41 -8.39 2.05 -7.14
N LYS A 42 -9.41 2.64 -6.53
CA LYS A 42 -9.89 4.00 -6.86
C LYS A 42 -9.82 4.90 -5.64
N ALA A 43 -9.58 6.18 -5.89
CA ALA A 43 -9.78 7.21 -4.87
C ALA A 43 -11.25 7.22 -4.45
N GLY A 44 -11.51 7.23 -3.15
CA GLY A 44 -12.84 7.07 -2.58
C GLY A 44 -13.19 5.63 -2.21
N ASP A 45 -12.37 4.63 -2.57
CA ASP A 45 -12.62 3.25 -2.17
C ASP A 45 -12.64 3.09 -0.65
N GLU A 46 -13.58 2.28 -0.18
CA GLU A 46 -13.63 1.86 1.21
C GLU A 46 -12.62 0.75 1.47
N LEU A 47 -11.75 0.99 2.44
CA LEU A 47 -10.84 0.02 3.01
C LEU A 47 -11.43 -0.49 4.32
N THR A 48 -11.51 -1.81 4.48
CA THR A 48 -12.13 -2.44 5.64
C THR A 48 -11.13 -3.24 6.45
N ILE A 49 -11.16 -3.08 7.77
CA ILE A 49 -10.52 -3.97 8.76
C ILE A 49 -11.61 -4.65 9.58
N SER A 50 -11.57 -5.98 9.65
CA SER A 50 -12.42 -6.74 10.57
C SER A 50 -11.73 -6.85 11.94
N LEU A 51 -12.37 -6.33 12.98
CA LEU A 51 -11.89 -6.35 14.36
C LEU A 51 -12.99 -6.86 15.29
N ARG A 52 -12.76 -8.02 15.93
CA ARG A 52 -13.70 -8.63 16.91
C ARG A 52 -15.14 -8.76 16.37
N GLY A 53 -15.27 -9.18 15.11
CA GLY A 53 -16.57 -9.34 14.45
C GLY A 53 -17.23 -8.04 13.98
N LYS A 54 -16.54 -6.89 14.10
CA LYS A 54 -16.99 -5.60 13.56
C LYS A 54 -16.11 -5.19 12.40
N ASP A 55 -16.72 -4.72 11.33
CA ASP A 55 -16.01 -4.14 10.21
C ASP A 55 -15.87 -2.63 10.42
N ILE A 56 -14.63 -2.16 10.40
CA ILE A 56 -14.28 -0.75 10.51
C ILE A 56 -13.80 -0.29 9.14
N THR A 57 -14.38 0.80 8.65
CA THR A 57 -14.08 1.35 7.33
C THR A 57 -13.21 2.61 7.41
N ALA A 58 -12.39 2.78 6.38
CA ALA A 58 -11.61 3.98 6.09
C ALA A 58 -11.67 4.24 4.59
N VAL A 59 -11.29 5.45 4.16
CA VAL A 59 -11.36 5.85 2.75
C VAL A 59 -9.96 5.99 2.18
N LEU A 60 -9.72 5.37 1.03
CA LEU A 60 -8.51 5.57 0.23
C LEU A 60 -8.57 6.92 -0.49
N LEU A 61 -7.56 7.75 -0.31
CA LEU A 61 -7.42 9.03 -1.01
C LEU A 61 -6.61 8.86 -2.31
N ALA A 62 -6.78 9.82 -3.23
CA ALA A 62 -6.13 9.79 -4.55
C ALA A 62 -4.60 9.87 -4.48
N ASP A 63 -4.04 10.45 -3.43
CA ASP A 63 -2.61 10.54 -3.18
C ASP A 63 -2.02 9.26 -2.55
N GLY A 64 -2.85 8.24 -2.32
CA GLY A 64 -2.46 6.98 -1.70
C GLY A 64 -2.49 7.01 -0.17
N LYS A 65 -2.99 8.09 0.44
CA LYS A 65 -3.20 8.15 1.89
C LYS A 65 -4.51 7.50 2.29
N ILE A 66 -4.62 7.13 3.56
CA ILE A 66 -5.85 6.58 4.15
C ILE A 66 -6.46 7.65 5.04
N ARG A 67 -7.73 7.97 4.82
CA ARG A 67 -8.53 8.80 5.73
C ARG A 67 -9.38 7.90 6.61
N TYR A 68 -9.15 7.97 7.91
CA TYR A 68 -9.96 7.31 8.92
C TYR A 68 -10.42 8.37 9.91
N GLN A 69 -11.73 8.50 10.09
CA GLN A 69 -12.35 9.65 10.78
C GLN A 69 -11.86 10.96 10.12
N ASP A 70 -11.50 11.97 10.93
CA ASP A 70 -11.01 13.28 10.46
C ASP A 70 -9.48 13.34 10.31
N LYS A 71 -8.80 12.18 10.28
CA LYS A 71 -7.34 12.10 10.19
C LYS A 71 -6.89 11.35 8.95
N THR A 72 -5.74 11.78 8.44
CA THR A 72 -5.10 11.21 7.26
C THR A 72 -3.78 10.55 7.63
N TYR A 73 -3.51 9.38 7.05
CA TYR A 73 -2.38 8.53 7.38
C TYR A 73 -1.59 8.17 6.12
N ASP A 74 -0.26 8.27 6.22
CA ASP A 74 0.67 7.96 5.14
C ASP A 74 0.89 6.45 5.08
N GLY A 75 -0.02 5.77 4.38
CA GLY A 75 0.08 4.36 4.01
C GLY A 75 -0.66 3.38 4.93
N PRO A 76 -0.66 2.09 4.53
CA PRO A 76 -1.54 1.09 5.11
C PRO A 76 -1.21 0.74 6.55
N LEU A 77 0.08 0.72 6.94
CA LEU A 77 0.50 0.44 8.33
C LEU A 77 0.00 1.52 9.29
N ALA A 78 0.25 2.80 8.99
CA ALA A 78 -0.15 3.91 9.84
C ALA A 78 -1.67 3.97 10.02
N GLY A 79 -2.44 3.81 8.93
CA GLY A 79 -3.89 3.71 9.00
C GLY A 79 -4.36 2.50 9.82
N ALA A 80 -3.73 1.34 9.67
CA ALA A 80 -4.13 0.14 10.40
C ALA A 80 -3.86 0.25 11.91
N ILE A 81 -2.73 0.86 12.30
CA ILE A 81 -2.43 1.16 13.71
C ILE A 81 -3.49 2.09 14.29
N ALA A 82 -3.90 3.13 13.55
CA ALA A 82 -4.93 4.06 14.00
C ALA A 82 -6.29 3.39 14.24
N VAL A 83 -6.65 2.40 13.42
CA VAL A 83 -7.91 1.63 13.59
C VAL A 83 -7.81 0.61 14.70
N ARG A 84 -6.70 -0.14 14.76
CA ARG A 84 -6.57 -1.33 15.64
C ARG A 84 -6.01 -1.02 17.02
N GLY A 85 -5.29 0.10 17.18
CA GLY A 85 -4.48 0.41 18.36
C GLY A 85 -3.27 -0.51 18.54
N GLN A 86 -2.99 -1.38 17.56
CA GLN A 86 -1.88 -2.34 17.58
C GLN A 86 -1.25 -2.43 16.19
N THR A 87 0.03 -2.79 16.14
CA THR A 87 0.73 -3.04 14.88
C THR A 87 0.10 -4.22 14.16
N CYS A 88 0.04 -4.13 12.85
CA CYS A 88 -0.35 -5.22 11.99
C CYS A 88 0.27 -5.01 10.60
N ASP A 89 0.40 -6.05 9.80
CA ASP A 89 0.85 -5.87 8.43
C ASP A 89 -0.26 -5.17 7.63
N GLY A 90 -0.08 -3.87 7.38
CA GLY A 90 -1.06 -3.02 6.71
C GLY A 90 -1.52 -3.58 5.36
N TRP A 91 -0.68 -4.37 4.67
CA TRP A 91 -1.08 -4.99 3.41
C TRP A 91 -2.07 -6.15 3.58
N PHE A 92 -2.08 -6.81 4.73
CA PHE A 92 -2.96 -7.95 5.00
C PHE A 92 -4.18 -7.56 5.86
N CYS A 93 -4.06 -6.50 6.66
CA CYS A 93 -5.16 -6.07 7.53
C CYS A 93 -6.30 -5.41 6.76
N TRP A 94 -5.95 -4.56 5.80
CA TRP A 94 -6.92 -3.85 4.99
C TRP A 94 -7.43 -4.73 3.87
N LYS A 95 -8.75 -4.70 3.67
CA LYS A 95 -9.41 -5.26 2.51
C LYS A 95 -10.03 -4.14 1.68
N ALA A 96 -10.04 -4.31 0.36
CA ALA A 96 -10.76 -3.44 -0.56
C ALA A 96 -11.63 -4.29 -1.49
N VAL A 97 -12.75 -3.72 -1.92
CA VAL A 97 -13.64 -4.36 -2.90
C VAL A 97 -12.98 -4.32 -4.28
N ASP A 98 -12.94 -5.47 -4.94
CA ASP A 98 -12.57 -5.57 -6.33
C ASP A 98 -13.78 -5.20 -7.18
N HIS A 99 -13.65 -4.11 -7.94
CA HIS A 99 -14.73 -3.55 -8.76
C HIS A 99 -15.12 -4.44 -9.94
N THR A 100 -14.31 -5.45 -10.30
CA THR A 100 -14.58 -6.38 -11.40
C THR A 100 -15.23 -7.66 -10.92
N ALA A 101 -14.78 -8.18 -9.78
CA ALA A 101 -15.24 -9.45 -9.21
C ALA A 101 -16.33 -9.27 -8.14
N GLY A 102 -16.57 -8.05 -7.66
CA GLY A 102 -17.55 -7.74 -6.61
C GLY A 102 -17.23 -8.35 -5.24
N ARG A 103 -15.98 -8.77 -5.02
CA ARG A 103 -15.53 -9.41 -3.77
C ARG A 103 -14.39 -8.63 -3.12
N SER A 104 -14.28 -8.75 -1.80
CA SER A 104 -13.22 -8.08 -1.03
C SER A 104 -11.95 -8.93 -0.96
N TYR A 105 -10.79 -8.32 -1.16
CA TYR A 105 -9.48 -8.94 -0.95
C TYR A 105 -8.57 -8.06 -0.13
N GLY A 106 -7.56 -8.66 0.51
CA GLY A 106 -6.50 -7.92 1.18
C GLY A 106 -5.69 -7.05 0.21
N LEU A 107 -5.14 -5.93 0.69
CA LEU A 107 -4.27 -5.05 -0.13
C LEU A 107 -3.06 -5.79 -0.73
N SER A 108 -2.58 -6.85 -0.08
CA SER A 108 -1.53 -7.73 -0.59
C SER A 108 -1.90 -8.40 -1.93
N HIS A 109 -3.18 -8.67 -2.18
CA HIS A 109 -3.68 -9.17 -3.47
C HIS A 109 -3.40 -8.18 -4.59
N TYR A 110 -3.84 -6.92 -4.42
CA TYR A 110 -3.64 -5.85 -5.40
C TYR A 110 -2.17 -5.52 -5.60
N ARG A 111 -1.38 -5.53 -4.52
CA ARG A 111 0.07 -5.37 -4.59
C ARG A 111 0.74 -6.45 -5.45
N SER A 112 0.32 -7.70 -5.28
CA SER A 112 0.82 -8.82 -6.08
C SER A 112 0.40 -8.70 -7.55
N ALA A 113 -0.83 -8.24 -7.81
CA ALA A 113 -1.32 -7.99 -9.15
C ALA A 113 -0.49 -6.91 -9.87
N LEU A 114 -0.15 -5.80 -9.19
CA LEU A 114 0.67 -4.74 -9.79
C LEU A 114 2.09 -5.22 -10.12
N LEU A 115 2.71 -5.99 -9.23
CA LEU A 115 4.04 -6.55 -9.49
C LEU A 115 4.06 -7.42 -10.75
N LYS A 116 3.07 -8.31 -10.89
CA LYS A 116 2.90 -9.14 -12.11
C LYS A 116 2.68 -8.28 -13.37
N GLN A 117 1.91 -7.20 -13.27
CA GLN A 117 1.71 -6.27 -14.40
C GLN A 117 3.01 -5.55 -14.80
N ARG A 118 3.88 -5.23 -13.84
CA ARG A 118 5.18 -4.58 -14.10
C ARG A 118 6.15 -5.57 -14.77
N GLU A 119 6.18 -6.82 -14.33
CA GLU A 119 7.01 -7.87 -14.94
C GLU A 119 6.59 -8.18 -16.39
N GLY A 120 5.29 -8.30 -16.66
CA GLY A 120 4.77 -8.58 -18.01
C GLY A 120 4.87 -7.43 -19.01
N LYS A 121 5.19 -6.21 -18.56
CA LYS A 121 5.41 -5.03 -19.42
C LYS A 121 6.88 -4.78 -19.76
N SER A 122 7.79 -5.58 -19.21
CA SER A 122 9.23 -5.42 -19.40
C SER A 122 9.82 -6.31 -20.51
N GLN A 123 8.97 -6.83 -21.42
CA GLN A 123 9.38 -7.55 -22.64
C GLN A 123 8.95 -6.79 -23.89
#